data_AF-A0A248YTA2-F1
#
_entry.id   AF-A0A248YTA2-F1
#
_cell.length_a   1.000
_cell.length_b   1.000
_cell.length_c   1.000
_cell.angle_alpha   90.00
_cell.angle_beta   90.00
_cell.angle_gamma   90.00
#
_symmetry.space_group_name_H-M   'P 1'
#
loop_
_entity.id
_entity.type
_entity.pdbx_description
1 polymer ?
#
loop_
_entity_poly.entity_id
_entity_poly.type
_entity_poly.pdbx_seq_one_letter_code
_entity_poly.pdbx_strand_id
1 'polypeptide(L)'
;MSVSVDVSGDRLVVRLSGLDRVWALATGFEAPLTSVTSVRPVPRAEAYARGSGWRLPGTFWPGAIMAGSYFSRATGWSFWCVHRAETVLLVELVGVRYERLVLEVDRPTETSREIARARFR
;
A
#
# COMPACT_ATOMS: atom_id res chain seq x y z
N MET A 1 -2.99 10.58 -9.29
CA MET A 1 -1.83 9.84 -8.77
C MET A 1 -1.44 10.32 -7.40
N SER A 2 -1.58 9.44 -6.41
CA SER A 2 -1.00 9.64 -5.07
C SER A 2 0.18 8.69 -4.82
N VAL A 3 0.26 7.55 -5.54
CA VAL A 3 1.36 6.57 -5.40
C VAL A 3 1.80 6.03 -6.75
N SER A 4 3.11 5.94 -6.96
CA SER A 4 3.75 5.13 -8.01
C SER A 4 4.45 3.94 -7.37
N VAL A 5 4.24 2.76 -7.94
CA VAL A 5 4.90 1.53 -7.50
C VAL A 5 5.82 1.07 -8.62
N ASP A 6 7.08 0.86 -8.29
CA ASP A 6 8.13 0.48 -9.21
C ASP A 6 8.83 -0.77 -8.69
N VAL A 7 9.35 -1.59 -9.59
CA VAL A 7 10.11 -2.78 -9.24
C VAL A 7 11.55 -2.58 -9.70
N SER A 8 12.44 -2.40 -8.72
CA SER A 8 13.86 -2.18 -8.97
C SER A 8 14.64 -3.42 -8.54
N GLY A 9 15.05 -4.24 -9.51
CA GLY A 9 15.78 -5.48 -9.26
C GLY A 9 14.94 -6.48 -8.47
N ASP A 10 15.33 -6.76 -7.23
CA ASP A 10 14.67 -7.67 -6.29
C ASP A 10 13.81 -6.94 -5.24
N ARG A 11 13.58 -5.63 -5.40
CA ARG A 11 12.84 -4.80 -4.46
C ARG A 11 11.60 -4.15 -5.09
N LEU A 12 10.53 -4.13 -4.31
CA LEU A 12 9.34 -3.33 -4.53
C LEU A 12 9.56 -1.94 -3.93
N VAL A 13 9.55 -0.91 -4.76
CA VAL A 13 9.74 0.48 -4.36
C VAL A 13 8.43 1.23 -4.54
N VAL A 14 7.83 1.65 -3.43
CA VAL A 14 6.59 2.43 -3.40
C VAL A 14 6.96 3.89 -3.17
N ARG A 15 6.73 4.73 -4.18
CA ARG A 15 6.98 6.17 -4.13
C ARG A 15 5.66 6.93 -4.07
N LEU A 16 5.55 7.85 -3.12
CA LEU A 16 4.41 8.77 -3.08
C LEU A 16 4.60 9.86 -4.14
N SER A 17 3.54 10.21 -4.85
CA SER A 17 3.55 11.22 -5.92
C SER A 17 2.69 12.42 -5.53
N GLY A 18 3.15 13.64 -5.85
CA GLY A 18 2.40 14.89 -5.63
C GLY A 18 2.77 15.69 -4.37
N LEU A 19 1.81 16.50 -3.87
CA LEU A 19 1.95 17.36 -2.69
C LEU A 19 2.17 16.55 -1.39
N ASP A 20 1.91 15.25 -1.40
CA ASP A 20 2.21 14.29 -0.33
C ASP A 20 3.71 14.16 -0.04
N ARG A 21 4.55 14.55 -1.01
CA ARG A 21 6.01 14.62 -0.82
C ARG A 21 6.43 15.72 0.17
N VAL A 22 5.56 16.69 0.43
CA VAL A 22 5.77 17.79 1.39
C VAL A 22 5.52 17.34 2.84
N TRP A 23 4.91 16.16 3.05
CA TRP A 23 4.87 15.50 4.36
C TRP A 23 6.18 14.73 4.59
N ALA A 24 7.21 15.52 4.91
CA ALA A 24 8.66 15.27 4.94
C ALA A 24 9.18 14.10 5.82
N LEU A 25 8.41 13.06 6.12
CA LEU A 25 8.80 11.94 6.99
C LEU A 25 8.45 10.53 6.47
N ALA A 26 7.79 10.38 5.30
CA ALA A 26 7.54 9.09 4.67
C ALA A 26 8.36 8.95 3.38
N THR A 27 9.62 8.52 3.49
CA THR A 27 10.65 8.42 2.43
C THR A 27 10.36 7.40 1.31
N GLY A 28 9.11 7.03 1.07
CA GLY A 28 8.77 5.86 0.27
C GLY A 28 8.94 4.57 1.08
N PHE A 29 8.26 3.52 0.64
CA PHE A 29 8.34 2.20 1.26
C PHE A 29 9.08 1.25 0.32
N GLU A 30 10.16 0.65 0.81
CA GLU A 30 10.90 -0.37 0.08
C GLU A 30 10.76 -1.71 0.82
N ALA A 31 10.36 -2.74 0.07
CA ALA A 31 10.35 -4.11 0.57
C ALA A 31 10.99 -5.06 -0.44
N PRO A 32 11.65 -6.12 0.02
CA PRO A 32 12.05 -7.21 -0.87
C PRO A 32 10.83 -7.78 -1.59
N LEU A 33 10.94 -8.03 -2.89
CA LEU A 33 9.90 -8.75 -3.66
C LEU A 33 9.62 -10.10 -3.03
N THR A 34 10.64 -10.79 -2.50
CA THR A 34 10.51 -12.10 -1.83
C THR A 34 9.49 -12.10 -0.70
N SER A 35 9.34 -10.97 0.00
CA SER A 35 8.34 -10.77 1.04
C SER A 35 6.92 -10.63 0.49
N VAL A 36 6.73 -10.29 -0.79
CA VAL A 36 5.40 -10.22 -1.42
C VAL A 36 4.84 -11.63 -1.57
N THR A 37 3.74 -11.89 -0.85
CA THR A 37 3.00 -13.16 -0.90
C THR A 37 1.81 -13.09 -1.85
N SER A 38 1.17 -11.94 -1.97
CA SER A 38 0.05 -11.72 -2.88
C SER A 38 -0.01 -10.27 -3.34
N VAL A 39 -0.43 -10.05 -4.58
CA VAL A 39 -0.74 -8.72 -5.11
C VAL A 39 -2.02 -8.80 -5.92
N ARG A 40 -3.01 -7.98 -5.57
CA ARG A 40 -4.30 -7.94 -6.28
C ARG A 40 -4.97 -6.57 -6.22
N PRO A 41 -5.60 -6.12 -7.32
CA PRO A 41 -6.51 -4.98 -7.27
C PRO A 41 -7.79 -5.40 -6.55
N VAL A 42 -8.24 -4.59 -5.60
CA VAL A 42 -9.48 -4.83 -4.85
C VAL A 42 -10.28 -3.53 -4.73
N PRO A 43 -11.61 -3.60 -4.62
CA PRO A 43 -12.42 -2.45 -4.24
C PRO A 43 -11.96 -1.90 -2.89
N ARG A 44 -11.96 -0.57 -2.73
CA ARG A 44 -11.62 0.09 -1.47
C ARG A 44 -12.44 -0.47 -0.31
N ALA A 45 -13.73 -0.75 -0.54
CA ALA A 45 -14.63 -1.28 0.46
C ALA A 45 -14.17 -2.66 0.97
N GLU A 46 -13.65 -3.49 0.06
CA GLU A 46 -13.09 -4.80 0.40
C GLU A 46 -11.77 -4.66 1.16
N ALA A 47 -10.90 -3.73 0.76
CA ALA A 47 -9.69 -3.41 1.52
C ALA A 47 -10.02 -2.92 2.94
N TYR A 48 -11.05 -2.09 3.09
CA TYR A 48 -11.56 -1.62 4.38
C TYR A 48 -12.07 -2.77 5.23
N ALA A 49 -12.91 -3.64 4.68
CA ALA A 49 -13.42 -4.80 5.39
C ALA A 49 -12.29 -5.73 5.89
N ARG A 50 -11.19 -5.83 5.13
CA ARG A 50 -10.03 -6.67 5.50
C ARG A 50 -9.06 -6.01 6.48
N GLY A 51 -9.04 -4.68 6.56
CA GLY A 51 -8.03 -3.93 7.32
C GLY A 51 -8.57 -2.99 8.40
N SER A 52 -9.88 -2.94 8.64
CA SER A 52 -10.50 -2.13 9.70
C SER A 52 -10.28 -2.70 11.11
N GLY A 53 -9.05 -3.07 11.44
CA GLY A 53 -8.64 -3.27 12.82
C GLY A 53 -8.39 -1.94 13.53
N TRP A 54 -8.13 -2.04 14.85
CA TRP A 54 -8.00 -0.94 15.80
C TRP A 54 -7.28 0.28 15.22
N ARG A 55 -8.02 1.37 14.99
CA ARG A 55 -7.47 2.63 14.50
C ARG A 55 -6.44 3.16 15.50
N LEU A 56 -5.17 3.23 15.12
CA LEU A 56 -4.19 4.00 15.87
C LEU A 56 -4.42 5.49 15.56
N PRO A 57 -4.64 6.34 16.58
CA PRO A 57 -4.71 7.78 16.37
C PRO A 57 -3.30 8.27 16.04
N GLY A 58 -3.11 8.90 14.88
CA GLY A 58 -1.81 9.50 14.58
C GLY A 58 -1.58 9.94 13.14
N THR A 59 -2.23 9.31 12.15
CA THR A 59 -1.98 9.66 10.73
C THR A 59 -3.25 9.75 9.90
N PHE A 60 -4.35 10.16 10.53
CA PHE A 60 -5.58 10.51 9.82
C PHE A 60 -5.67 12.03 9.78
N TRP A 61 -5.53 12.63 8.60
CA TRP A 61 -6.02 14.00 8.38
C TRP A 61 -7.49 13.88 7.97
N PRO A 62 -8.43 14.39 8.79
CA PRO A 62 -9.85 14.38 8.45
C PRO A 62 -10.08 15.12 7.13
N GLY A 63 -10.69 14.44 6.15
CA GLY A 63 -11.34 15.10 5.01
C GLY A 63 -10.83 14.80 3.60
N ALA A 64 -9.66 14.18 3.39
CA ALA A 64 -9.17 13.95 2.01
C ALA A 64 -8.18 12.80 1.78
N ILE A 65 -7.44 12.33 2.80
CA ILE A 65 -6.31 11.43 2.60
C ILE A 65 -6.29 10.34 3.68
N MET A 66 -6.28 9.07 3.25
CA MET A 66 -5.98 7.92 4.08
C MET A 66 -4.54 7.45 3.83
N ALA A 67 -3.58 8.27 4.26
CA ALA A 67 -2.16 7.96 4.18
C ALA A 67 -1.61 7.75 5.60
N GLY A 68 -1.29 6.52 5.97
CA GLY A 68 -0.88 6.21 7.34
C GLY A 68 -0.55 4.74 7.61
N SER A 69 0.00 4.52 8.81
CA SER A 69 0.21 3.18 9.36
C SER A 69 -0.99 2.77 10.22
N TYR A 70 -1.59 1.64 9.89
CA TYR A 70 -2.71 1.02 10.57
C TYR A 70 -2.24 -0.25 11.25
N PHE A 71 -2.75 -0.55 12.45
CA PHE A 71 -2.41 -1.78 13.15
C PHE A 71 -3.68 -2.50 13.58
N SER A 72 -3.78 -3.77 13.24
CA SER A 72 -4.89 -4.64 13.63
C SER A 72 -4.36 -5.80 14.45
N ARG A 73 -5.01 -6.14 15.58
CA ARG A 73 -4.68 -7.38 16.30
C ARG A 73 -4.94 -8.64 15.46
N ALA A 74 -5.84 -8.58 14.48
CA ALA A 74 -6.19 -9.71 13.63
C ALA A 74 -5.30 -9.83 12.38
N THR A 75 -4.76 -8.71 11.91
CA THR A 75 -4.15 -8.60 10.57
C THR A 75 -2.79 -7.89 10.54
N GLY A 76 -2.24 -7.55 11.70
CA GLY A 76 -0.94 -6.94 11.86
C GLY A 76 -0.85 -5.49 11.38
N TRP A 77 0.37 -5.07 11.05
CA TRP A 77 0.65 -3.73 10.53
C TRP A 77 0.28 -3.63 9.05
N SER A 78 -0.51 -2.61 8.71
CA SER A 78 -0.92 -2.30 7.35
C SER A 78 -0.57 -0.85 7.01
N PHE A 79 0.05 -0.61 5.88
CA PHE A 79 0.26 0.74 5.36
C PHE A 79 -0.85 1.08 4.37
N TRP A 80 -1.47 2.24 4.52
CA TRP A 80 -2.52 2.72 3.64
C TRP A 80 -2.05 4.01 3.01
N CYS A 81 -2.27 4.15 1.71
CA CYS A 81 -2.13 5.41 1.00
C CYS A 81 -3.21 5.46 -0.08
N VAL A 82 -4.40 5.92 0.33
CA VAL A 82 -5.60 6.01 -0.51
C VAL A 82 -6.19 7.39 -0.34
N HIS A 83 -6.53 8.05 -1.44
CA HIS A 83 -7.17 9.37 -1.42
C HIS A 83 -8.65 9.23 -1.73
N ARG A 84 -8.98 8.96 -3.00
CA ARG A 84 -10.36 8.95 -3.51
C ARG A 84 -10.66 7.80 -4.46
N ALA A 85 -9.68 6.96 -4.80
CA ALA A 85 -9.89 5.87 -5.72
C ALA A 85 -10.83 4.81 -5.12
N GLU A 86 -11.71 4.30 -5.99
CA GLU A 86 -12.62 3.20 -5.64
C GLU A 86 -11.94 1.83 -5.71
N THR A 87 -10.91 1.72 -6.55
CA THR A 87 -10.09 0.50 -6.67
C THR A 87 -8.69 0.82 -6.17
N VAL A 88 -8.16 -0.07 -5.33
CA VAL A 88 -6.84 0.07 -4.72
C VAL A 88 -6.04 -1.20 -4.96
N LEU A 89 -4.72 -1.06 -4.96
CA LEU A 89 -3.80 -2.17 -5.04
C LEU A 89 -3.53 -2.70 -3.62
N LEU A 90 -3.94 -3.94 -3.38
CA LEU A 90 -3.65 -4.65 -2.15
C LEU A 90 -2.41 -5.52 -2.35
N VAL A 91 -1.37 -5.25 -1.58
CA VAL A 91 -0.14 -6.03 -1.54
C VAL A 91 -0.04 -6.68 -0.17
N GLU A 92 0.10 -8.00 -0.13
CA GLU A 92 0.34 -8.76 1.11
C GLU A 92 1.81 -9.12 1.18
N LEU A 93 2.40 -8.91 2.35
CA LEU A 93 3.82 -9.00 2.63
C LEU A 93 4.05 -9.87 3.85
N VAL A 94 5.20 -10.54 3.92
CA VAL A 94 5.62 -11.35 5.07
C VAL A 94 7.07 -11.04 5.46
N GLY A 95 7.34 -11.06 6.77
CA GLY A 95 8.69 -10.86 7.31
C GLY A 95 9.21 -9.43 7.27
N VAL A 96 8.34 -8.44 7.03
CA VAL A 96 8.67 -7.01 7.04
C VAL A 96 7.75 -6.25 7.98
N ARG A 97 8.06 -4.97 8.26
CA ARG A 97 7.29 -4.13 9.20
C ARG A 97 5.80 -4.08 8.88
N TYR A 98 5.42 -4.00 7.61
CA TYR A 98 4.03 -3.95 7.16
C TYR A 98 3.68 -5.26 6.47
N GLU A 99 2.70 -5.97 7.00
CA GLU A 99 2.17 -7.21 6.42
C GLU A 99 1.23 -6.93 5.25
N ARG A 100 0.78 -5.68 5.11
CA ARG A 100 -0.14 -5.27 4.05
C ARG A 100 0.12 -3.84 3.59
N LEU A 101 0.06 -3.62 2.30
CA LEU A 101 0.00 -2.29 1.69
C LEU A 101 -1.33 -2.15 0.95
N VAL A 102 -2.01 -1.02 1.15
CA VAL A 102 -3.21 -0.62 0.42
C VAL A 102 -2.89 0.69 -0.28
N LEU A 103 -2.68 0.63 -1.58
CA LEU A 103 -2.12 1.74 -2.37
C LEU A 103 -3.11 2.18 -3.45
N GLU A 104 -3.35 3.48 -3.54
CA GLU A 104 -4.02 4.09 -4.69
C GLU A 104 -3.01 4.31 -5.82
N VAL A 105 -3.09 3.45 -6.83
CA VAL A 105 -2.30 3.54 -8.05
C VAL A 105 -3.23 3.79 -9.24
N ASP A 106 -2.72 4.43 -10.29
CA ASP A 106 -3.55 4.80 -11.45
C ASP A 106 -4.11 3.59 -12.21
N ARG A 107 -3.30 2.55 -12.38
CA ARG A 107 -3.65 1.35 -13.15
C ARG A 107 -3.44 0.10 -12.29
N PRO A 108 -4.30 -0.14 -11.28
CA PRO A 108 -4.08 -1.18 -10.27
C PRO A 108 -4.00 -2.58 -10.87
N THR A 109 -4.75 -2.85 -11.94
CA THR A 109 -4.66 -4.12 -12.67
C THR A 109 -3.31 -4.29 -13.36
N GLU A 110 -2.81 -3.26 -14.06
CA GLU A 110 -1.52 -3.35 -14.76
C GLU A 110 -0.35 -3.45 -13.77
N THR A 111 -0.33 -2.58 -12.77
CA THR A 111 0.68 -2.59 -11.71
C THR A 111 0.70 -3.93 -10.96
N SER A 112 -0.46 -4.52 -10.68
CA SER A 112 -0.51 -5.85 -10.04
C SER A 112 0.14 -6.93 -10.90
N ARG A 113 -0.07 -6.90 -12.22
CA ARG A 113 0.53 -7.84 -13.17
C ARG A 113 2.03 -7.64 -13.27
N GLU A 114 2.51 -6.40 -13.26
CA GLU A 114 3.94 -6.11 -13.28
C GLU A 114 4.65 -6.68 -12.04
N ILE A 115 4.10 -6.44 -10.85
CA ILE A 115 4.64 -6.99 -9.59
C ILE A 115 4.56 -8.52 -9.60
N ALA A 116 3.43 -9.08 -10.02
CA ALA A 116 3.26 -10.53 -10.09
C ALA A 116 4.28 -11.18 -11.04
N ARG A 117 4.53 -10.58 -12.21
CA ARG A 117 5.54 -11.05 -13.16
C ARG A 117 6.96 -10.96 -12.62
N ALA A 118 7.27 -9.95 -11.82
CA ALA A 118 8.60 -9.81 -11.22
C ALA A 118 8.80 -10.80 -10.06
N ARG A 119 7.74 -11.11 -9.31
CA ARG A 119 7.82 -11.96 -8.11
C ARG A 119 7.66 -13.46 -8.36
N PHE A 120 6.71 -13.84 -9.21
CA PHE A 120 6.32 -15.25 -9.45
C PHE A 120 6.89 -15.77 -10.78
N ARG A 121 8.12 -15.35 -11.07
CA ARG A 121 8.85 -15.71 -12.28
C ARG A 121 9.50 -17.09 -12.17
#